data_AF-A0AAD5WLB0-F1
#
_entry.id   AF-A0AAD5WLB0-F1
#
_cell.length_a   1.000
_cell.length_b   1.000
_cell.length_c   1.000
_cell.angle_alpha   90.00
_cell.angle_beta   90.00
_cell.angle_gamma   90.00
#
_symmetry.space_group_name_H-M   'P 1'
#
loop_
_entity.id
_entity.type
_entity.pdbx_description
1 polymer ?
#
loop_
_entity_poly.entity_id
_entity_poly.type
_entity_poly.pdbx_seq_one_letter_code
_entity_poly.pdbx_strand_id
1 'polypeptide(L)'
;MQGQRRVTDFFASSSSQKTPPLNCRRPIFELAGSKPTVKKKRMRLSVDERDSKQTILDVGQKCGGQYCKQCDMMYSIENVRDVRMHEEHHNRQVGIKRVQISSSRLKLWLRKGCKYLSKQGYVFRIRPDSQSSLKGKLEEVIKDFVNTSVGFCADLSIWGWDKRRTVWASIINEVLINSYYIRTYDLLIYFEPLIRSVISLRK
;
A
#
# COMPACT_ATOMS: atom_id res chain seq x y z
N MET A 1 -45.84 22.90 8.30
CA MET A 1 -44.83 21.82 8.35
C MET A 1 -43.93 21.95 7.13
N GLN A 2 -42.66 22.32 7.31
CA GLN A 2 -41.71 22.50 6.20
C GLN A 2 -41.10 21.16 5.80
N GLY A 3 -41.29 20.76 4.54
CA GLY A 3 -40.82 19.48 4.01
C GLY A 3 -39.30 19.44 3.86
N GLN A 4 -38.69 18.38 4.41
CA GLN A 4 -37.27 18.10 4.32
C GLN A 4 -36.91 17.65 2.89
N ARG A 5 -36.12 18.45 2.17
CA ARG A 5 -35.66 18.13 0.81
C ARG A 5 -34.52 17.12 0.84
N ARG A 6 -34.47 16.22 -0.15
CA ARG A 6 -33.42 15.19 -0.26
C ARG A 6 -32.16 15.82 -0.86
N VAL A 7 -30.99 15.40 -0.35
CA VAL A 7 -29.67 15.92 -0.76
C VAL A 7 -29.43 15.81 -2.27
N THR A 8 -30.09 14.86 -2.94
CA THR A 8 -30.00 14.64 -4.38
C THR A 8 -30.62 15.75 -5.22
N ASP A 9 -31.53 16.56 -4.67
CA ASP A 9 -32.25 17.59 -5.43
C ASP A 9 -31.36 18.79 -5.77
N PHE A 10 -30.19 18.93 -5.11
CA PHE A 10 -29.22 19.99 -5.40
C PHE A 10 -28.55 19.83 -6.77
N PHE A 11 -28.47 18.62 -7.31
CA PHE A 11 -27.75 18.34 -8.56
C PHE A 11 -28.64 18.36 -9.80
N ALA A 12 -29.96 18.50 -9.64
CA ALA A 12 -30.93 18.46 -10.74
C ALA A 12 -31.29 19.86 -11.30
N SER A 13 -30.63 20.93 -10.86
CA SER A 13 -30.91 22.28 -11.35
C SER A 13 -30.29 22.51 -12.72
N SER A 14 -31.05 22.23 -13.77
CA SER A 14 -30.67 22.43 -15.17
C SER A 14 -30.59 23.91 -15.54
N SER A 15 -29.38 24.46 -15.71
CA SER A 15 -29.17 25.66 -16.52
C SER A 15 -28.94 25.23 -17.97
N SER A 16 -29.93 25.51 -18.80
CA SER A 16 -29.87 25.36 -20.24
C SER A 16 -28.85 26.33 -20.84
N GLN A 17 -27.71 25.83 -21.32
CA GLN A 17 -26.90 26.52 -22.32
C GLN A 17 -26.41 25.55 -23.40
N LYS A 18 -26.51 26.04 -24.64
CA LYS A 18 -26.41 25.36 -25.93
C LYS A 18 -25.00 24.83 -26.19
N THR A 19 -24.91 23.64 -26.77
CA THR A 19 -23.69 23.08 -27.38
C THR A 19 -23.35 23.76 -28.71
N PRO A 20 -22.07 23.77 -29.08
CA PRO A 20 -21.66 23.17 -30.36
C PRO A 20 -20.44 22.24 -30.21
N PRO A 21 -20.07 21.46 -31.25
CA PRO A 21 -19.73 20.05 -31.06
C PRO A 21 -18.24 19.69 -31.19
N LEU A 22 -17.98 18.47 -30.70
CA LEU A 22 -17.02 17.46 -31.13
C LEU A 22 -15.50 17.67 -30.97
N ASN A 23 -14.93 16.64 -30.35
CA ASN A 23 -13.55 16.18 -30.40
C ASN A 23 -12.48 17.02 -29.68
N CYS A 24 -12.04 16.51 -28.52
CA CYS A 24 -10.61 16.40 -28.27
C CYS A 24 -10.32 15.35 -27.18
N ARG A 25 -10.02 14.12 -27.62
CA ARG A 25 -9.17 13.21 -26.84
C ARG A 25 -7.72 13.63 -27.11
N ARG A 26 -6.99 14.00 -26.05
CA ARG A 26 -5.59 13.61 -25.80
C ARG A 26 -5.14 14.08 -24.41
N PRO A 27 -4.37 13.27 -23.67
CA PRO A 27 -3.85 13.64 -22.37
C PRO A 27 -2.71 14.66 -22.51
N ILE A 28 -2.73 15.63 -21.59
CA ILE A 28 -1.61 16.52 -21.26
C ILE A 28 -0.43 15.62 -20.86
N PHE A 29 0.59 15.52 -21.70
CA PHE A 29 2.02 15.40 -21.40
C PHE A 29 2.75 15.02 -22.70
N GLU A 30 2.92 16.01 -23.58
CA GLU A 30 3.92 15.92 -24.65
C GLU A 30 4.90 17.07 -24.46
N LEU A 31 6.03 16.73 -23.82
CA LEU A 31 7.18 17.58 -23.61
C LEU A 31 8.09 17.38 -24.84
N ALA A 32 7.91 18.20 -25.87
CA ALA A 32 8.82 18.26 -27.02
C ALA A 32 9.08 19.71 -27.40
N GLY A 33 10.36 20.02 -27.60
CA GLY A 33 10.92 21.36 -27.56
C GLY A 33 10.45 22.31 -28.65
N SER A 34 10.17 23.54 -28.24
CA SER A 34 10.22 24.71 -29.11
C SER A 34 10.74 25.91 -28.32
N LYS A 35 11.64 26.65 -28.96
CA LYS A 35 12.44 27.77 -28.44
C LYS A 35 11.59 28.92 -27.86
N PRO A 36 12.15 29.77 -26.97
CA PRO A 36 11.38 30.73 -26.19
C PRO A 36 11.26 32.07 -26.93
N THR A 37 10.05 32.44 -27.33
CA THR A 37 9.74 33.82 -27.72
C THR A 37 8.24 34.05 -27.57
N VAL A 38 7.83 34.60 -26.43
CA VAL A 38 6.86 35.71 -26.26
C VAL A 38 6.80 35.98 -24.75
N LYS A 39 7.13 37.22 -24.35
CA LYS A 39 6.96 37.69 -22.97
C LYS A 39 5.47 37.61 -22.60
N LYS A 40 5.06 36.55 -21.88
CA LYS A 40 3.74 36.47 -21.25
C LYS A 40 3.62 37.63 -20.26
N LYS A 41 2.86 38.66 -20.66
CA LYS A 41 2.40 39.73 -19.77
C LYS A 41 1.68 39.05 -18.60
N ARG A 42 2.22 39.16 -17.38
CA ARG A 42 1.54 38.73 -16.15
C ARG A 42 0.18 39.41 -16.13
N MET A 43 -0.88 38.64 -16.37
CA MET A 43 -2.25 39.10 -16.18
C MET A 43 -2.43 39.31 -14.68
N ARG A 44 -2.36 40.58 -14.24
CA ARG A 44 -2.69 40.95 -12.87
C ARG A 44 -4.19 40.72 -12.72
N LEU A 45 -4.57 39.66 -12.03
CA LEU A 45 -5.94 39.48 -11.56
C LEU A 45 -6.23 40.66 -10.63
N SER A 46 -7.17 41.52 -11.03
CA SER A 46 -7.67 42.59 -10.20
C SER A 46 -8.37 41.96 -8.99
N VAL A 47 -7.81 42.16 -7.81
CA VAL A 47 -8.43 41.80 -6.53
C VAL A 47 -9.65 42.70 -6.37
N ASP A 48 -10.86 42.12 -6.34
CA ASP A 48 -12.11 42.84 -6.07
C ASP A 48 -12.08 43.33 -4.60
N GLU A 49 -12.40 44.60 -4.34
CA GLU A 49 -12.35 45.21 -3.00
C GLU A 49 -13.29 44.52 -1.99
N ARG A 50 -14.27 43.74 -2.49
CA ARG A 50 -15.16 42.92 -1.66
C ARG A 50 -14.55 41.61 -1.16
N ASP A 51 -13.33 41.28 -1.60
CA ASP A 51 -12.56 40.12 -1.14
C ASP A 51 -11.60 40.46 0.03
N SER A 52 -11.87 41.58 0.71
CA SER A 52 -11.15 42.08 1.90
C SER A 52 -11.33 41.22 3.16
N LYS A 53 -11.95 40.04 3.02
CA LYS A 53 -12.03 39.00 4.05
C LYS A 53 -11.26 37.72 3.69
N GLN A 54 -10.40 37.76 2.67
CA GLN A 54 -9.46 36.65 2.44
C GLN A 54 -8.58 36.52 3.69
N THR A 55 -8.86 35.48 4.46
CA THR A 55 -8.08 35.12 5.64
C THR A 55 -6.74 34.63 5.11
N ILE A 56 -5.68 35.41 5.33
CA ILE A 56 -4.31 34.99 5.03
C ILE A 56 -4.07 33.78 5.93
N LEU A 57 -4.15 32.58 5.34
CA LEU A 57 -3.72 31.37 6.01
C LEU A 57 -2.22 31.49 6.18
N ASP A 58 -1.80 31.66 7.42
CA ASP A 58 -0.40 31.77 7.77
C ASP A 58 0.27 30.43 7.45
N VAL A 59 0.97 30.38 6.31
CA VAL A 59 1.64 29.17 5.78
C VAL A 59 2.78 28.70 6.70
N GLY A 60 3.00 29.37 7.84
CA GLY A 60 3.92 28.98 8.90
C GLY A 60 3.35 27.99 9.93
N GLN A 61 2.03 27.77 10.00
CA GLN A 61 1.48 26.77 10.90
C GLN A 61 1.77 25.38 10.35
N LYS A 62 2.52 24.56 11.11
CA LYS A 62 2.82 23.15 10.78
C LYS A 62 1.58 22.25 10.92
N CYS A 63 0.43 22.72 10.45
CA CYS A 63 -0.78 21.92 10.32
C CYS A 63 -0.61 21.01 9.10
N GLY A 64 -0.02 19.83 9.33
CA GLY A 64 0.17 18.84 8.30
C GLY A 64 0.46 17.49 8.91
N GLY A 65 -0.05 16.44 8.26
CA GLY A 65 0.38 15.08 8.57
C GLY A 65 1.90 14.99 8.49
N GLN A 66 2.53 14.51 9.54
CA GLN A 66 3.94 14.12 9.54
C GLN A 66 4.07 12.73 8.97
N TYR A 67 5.15 12.53 8.21
CA TYR A 67 5.50 11.24 7.64
C TYR A 67 6.75 10.70 8.34
N CYS A 68 6.62 9.54 8.96
CA CYS A 68 7.75 8.88 9.61
C CYS A 68 8.58 8.09 8.60
N LYS A 69 9.86 8.45 8.44
CA LYS A 69 10.79 7.76 7.53
C LYS A 69 11.17 6.35 7.99
N GLN A 70 11.00 6.03 9.27
CA GLN A 70 11.39 4.74 9.83
C GLN A 70 10.30 3.68 9.68
N CYS A 71 9.03 4.05 9.87
CA CYS A 71 7.91 3.11 9.79
C CYS A 71 6.94 3.35 8.62
N ASP A 72 7.15 4.38 7.79
CA ASP A 72 6.32 4.72 6.62
C ASP A 72 4.85 5.06 7.00
N MET A 73 4.61 5.47 8.26
CA MET A 73 3.29 5.89 8.73
C MET A 73 3.14 7.41 8.65
N MET A 74 1.99 7.85 8.14
CA MET A 74 1.56 9.25 8.18
C MET A 74 0.64 9.48 9.38
N TYR A 75 0.90 10.51 10.18
CA TYR A 75 0.13 10.82 11.39
C TYR A 75 0.08 12.33 11.65
N SER A 76 -0.92 12.82 12.37
CA SER A 76 -0.94 14.23 12.78
C SER A 76 -0.20 14.42 14.11
N ILE A 77 0.79 15.31 14.15
CA ILE A 77 1.52 15.61 15.40
C ILE A 77 0.65 16.35 16.42
N GLU A 78 -0.37 17.08 15.94
CA GLU A 78 -1.28 17.85 16.78
C GLU A 78 -2.33 16.94 17.46
N ASN A 79 -2.57 15.74 16.92
CA ASN A 79 -3.50 14.78 17.47
C ASN A 79 -2.77 13.76 18.37
N VAL A 80 -2.91 13.89 19.69
CA VAL A 80 -2.31 12.99 20.68
C VAL A 80 -2.67 11.52 20.42
N ARG A 81 -3.88 11.24 19.91
CA ARG A 81 -4.29 9.87 19.57
C ARG A 81 -3.45 9.31 18.42
N ASP A 82 -3.19 10.11 17.38
CA ASP A 82 -2.42 9.67 16.22
C ASP A 82 -0.94 9.47 16.57
N VAL A 83 -0.38 10.36 17.40
CA VAL A 83 0.98 10.21 17.93
C VAL A 83 1.12 8.90 18.71
N ARG A 84 0.15 8.59 19.58
CA ARG A 84 0.15 7.32 20.33
C ARG A 84 0.01 6.12 19.39
N MET A 85 -0.87 6.16 18.39
CA MET A 85 -0.98 5.08 17.41
C MET A 85 0.31 4.89 16.61
N HIS A 86 0.99 5.99 16.26
CA HIS A 86 2.29 5.96 15.61
C HIS A 86 3.37 5.32 16.50
N GLU A 87 3.45 5.66 17.78
CA GLU A 87 4.39 5.02 18.73
C GLU A 87 4.10 3.53 18.92
N GLU A 88 2.82 3.15 19.07
CA GLU A 88 2.42 1.75 19.14
C GLU A 88 2.79 1.00 17.86
N HIS A 89 2.62 1.61 16.68
CA HIS A 89 3.04 1.06 15.40
C HIS A 89 4.55 0.89 15.32
N HIS A 90 5.31 1.90 15.75
CA HIS A 90 6.77 1.85 15.85
C HIS A 90 7.26 0.69 16.71
N ASN A 91 6.68 0.54 17.90
CA ASN A 91 7.06 -0.52 18.83
C ASN A 91 6.71 -1.91 18.28
N ARG A 92 5.60 -2.04 17.54
CA ARG A 92 5.25 -3.28 16.84
C ARG A 92 6.24 -3.61 15.73
N GLN A 93 6.66 -2.62 14.94
CA GLN A 93 7.66 -2.82 13.89
C GLN A 93 9.06 -3.11 14.47
N VAL A 94 9.46 -2.49 15.58
CA VAL A 94 10.71 -2.84 16.28
C VAL A 94 10.61 -4.25 16.91
N GLY A 95 9.40 -4.72 17.19
CA GLY A 95 9.07 -6.09 17.60
C GLY A 95 9.37 -7.17 16.57
N ILE A 96 9.85 -6.85 15.36
CA ILE A 96 10.32 -7.81 14.33
C ILE A 96 11.42 -8.75 14.86
N LYS A 97 12.06 -8.44 15.98
CA LYS A 97 12.88 -9.42 16.74
C LYS A 97 12.15 -10.74 17.04
N ARG A 98 10.81 -10.75 17.09
CA ARG A 98 9.99 -11.97 17.25
C ARG A 98 10.07 -12.95 16.09
N VAL A 99 10.57 -12.51 14.94
CA VAL A 99 10.72 -13.34 13.72
C VAL A 99 12.16 -13.81 13.53
N GLN A 100 13.00 -13.69 14.57
CA GLN A 100 14.33 -14.25 14.56
C GLN A 100 14.28 -15.78 14.47
N ILE A 101 15.08 -16.33 13.57
CA ILE A 101 15.20 -17.77 13.33
C ILE A 101 16.56 -18.23 13.83
N SER A 102 16.58 -19.34 14.57
CA SER A 102 17.83 -19.97 14.94
C SER A 102 18.56 -20.52 13.71
N SER A 103 19.88 -20.40 13.68
CA SER A 103 20.72 -20.92 12.59
C SER A 103 20.50 -22.42 12.35
N SER A 104 20.18 -23.19 13.40
CA SER A 104 19.84 -24.61 13.31
C SER A 104 18.53 -24.88 12.53
N ARG A 105 17.48 -24.10 12.80
CA ARG A 105 16.20 -24.20 12.07
C ARG A 105 16.36 -23.80 10.61
N LEU A 106 17.11 -22.73 10.34
CA LEU A 106 17.38 -22.30 8.98
C LEU A 106 18.12 -23.39 8.19
N LYS A 107 19.20 -23.97 8.75
CA LYS A 107 19.91 -25.08 8.11
C LYS A 107 18.99 -26.27 7.79
N LEU A 108 18.06 -26.59 8.67
CA LEU A 108 17.05 -27.64 8.43
C LEU A 108 16.14 -27.29 7.24
N TRP A 109 15.67 -26.05 7.16
CA TRP A 109 14.82 -25.60 6.05
C TRP A 109 15.57 -25.58 4.72
N LEU A 110 16.84 -25.14 4.71
CA LEU A 110 17.68 -25.15 3.52
C LEU A 110 17.82 -26.56 2.93
N ARG A 111 18.00 -27.57 3.79
CA ARG A 111 18.07 -28.99 3.37
C ARG A 111 16.76 -29.51 2.78
N LYS A 112 15.61 -29.01 3.25
CA LYS A 112 14.28 -29.49 2.85
C LYS A 112 13.72 -28.85 1.58
N GLY A 113 14.29 -27.73 1.11
CA GLY A 113 13.89 -27.15 -0.18
C GLY A 113 13.98 -25.64 -0.25
N CYS A 114 15.20 -25.10 -0.18
CA CYS A 114 15.47 -23.74 -0.66
C CYS A 114 15.30 -23.68 -2.19
N LYS A 115 14.65 -22.65 -2.72
CA LYS A 115 14.51 -22.48 -4.19
C LYS A 115 15.55 -21.55 -4.77
N TYR A 116 15.83 -20.44 -4.09
CA TYR A 116 16.81 -19.47 -4.57
C TYR A 116 17.71 -18.97 -3.44
N LEU A 117 19.00 -18.88 -3.74
CA LEU A 117 19.99 -18.21 -2.92
C LEU A 117 20.23 -16.82 -3.48
N SER A 118 20.08 -15.80 -2.63
CA SER A 118 20.42 -14.41 -2.94
C SER A 118 21.65 -14.00 -2.14
N LYS A 119 22.36 -12.96 -2.60
CA LYS A 119 23.47 -12.35 -1.85
C LYS A 119 23.05 -11.88 -0.45
N GLN A 120 21.77 -11.54 -0.29
CA GLN A 120 21.22 -11.01 0.95
C GLN A 120 20.46 -12.05 1.78
N GLY A 121 20.22 -13.27 1.26
CA GLY A 121 19.37 -14.23 1.96
C GLY A 121 18.90 -15.42 1.13
N TYR A 122 17.81 -16.02 1.55
CA TYR A 122 17.26 -17.27 1.01
C TYR A 122 15.78 -17.10 0.69
N VAL A 123 15.35 -17.61 -0.47
CA VAL A 123 13.95 -17.56 -0.88
C VAL A 123 13.37 -18.96 -0.95
N PHE A 124 12.22 -19.13 -0.29
CA PHE A 124 11.49 -20.38 -0.19
C PHE A 124 10.15 -20.27 -0.90
N ARG A 125 9.81 -21.28 -1.69
CA ARG A 125 8.46 -21.47 -2.22
C ARG A 125 7.73 -22.46 -1.32
N ILE A 126 6.67 -22.02 -0.68
CA ILE A 126 5.89 -22.82 0.26
C ILE A 126 4.54 -23.12 -0.36
N ARG A 127 4.23 -24.41 -0.44
CA ARG A 127 2.96 -24.94 -0.93
C ARG A 127 2.03 -25.25 0.24
N PRO A 128 0.71 -25.26 0.03
CA PRO A 128 -0.26 -25.51 1.11
C PRO A 128 -0.20 -26.93 1.66
N ASP A 129 0.27 -27.90 0.88
CA ASP A 129 0.52 -29.29 1.27
C ASP A 129 1.87 -29.50 1.98
N SER A 130 2.70 -28.46 2.09
CA SER A 130 4.00 -28.55 2.75
C SER A 130 3.86 -28.89 4.24
N GLN A 131 4.59 -29.90 4.69
CA GLN A 131 4.74 -30.26 6.11
C GLN A 131 5.98 -29.59 6.74
N SER A 132 6.47 -28.50 6.15
CA SER A 132 7.63 -27.79 6.68
C SER A 132 7.26 -26.98 7.92
N SER A 133 8.14 -26.96 8.93
CA SER A 133 7.98 -26.06 10.07
C SER A 133 8.10 -24.57 9.68
N LEU A 134 8.69 -24.28 8.51
CA LEU A 134 8.68 -22.96 7.92
C LEU A 134 7.26 -22.50 7.56
N LYS A 135 6.41 -23.40 7.06
CA LYS A 135 5.01 -23.10 6.75
C LYS A 135 4.26 -22.59 7.99
N GLY A 136 4.30 -23.35 9.08
CA GLY A 136 3.64 -22.96 10.33
C GLY A 136 4.17 -21.64 10.89
N LYS A 137 5.50 -21.43 10.85
CA LYS A 137 6.09 -20.16 11.29
C LYS A 137 5.64 -18.99 10.41
N LEU A 138 5.49 -19.22 9.10
CA LEU A 138 5.03 -18.19 8.19
C LEU A 138 3.55 -17.87 8.38
N GLU A 139 2.71 -18.86 8.64
CA GLU A 139 1.30 -18.67 8.97
C GLU A 139 1.14 -17.81 10.23
N GLU A 140 1.89 -18.11 11.29
CA GLU A 140 1.96 -17.32 12.52
C GLU A 140 2.34 -15.87 12.21
N VAL A 141 3.42 -15.67 11.45
CA VAL A 141 3.91 -14.34 11.10
C VAL A 141 2.90 -13.55 10.26
N ILE A 142 2.25 -14.17 9.28
CA ILE A 142 1.24 -13.50 8.45
C ILE A 142 0.03 -13.13 9.30
N LYS A 143 -0.43 -14.04 10.17
CA LYS A 143 -1.58 -13.81 11.04
C LYS A 143 -1.33 -12.68 12.02
N ASP A 144 -0.18 -12.71 12.70
CA ASP A 144 0.11 -11.78 13.78
C ASP A 144 0.56 -10.40 13.26
N PHE A 145 1.32 -10.36 12.16
CA PHE A 145 1.90 -9.11 11.64
C PHE A 145 1.18 -8.59 10.41
N VAL A 146 1.09 -9.38 9.34
CA VAL A 146 0.56 -8.88 8.06
C VAL A 146 -0.94 -8.57 8.17
N ASN A 147 -1.74 -9.51 8.67
CA ASN A 147 -3.19 -9.30 8.78
C ASN A 147 -3.52 -8.13 9.72
N THR A 148 -2.85 -8.05 10.87
CA THR A 148 -3.01 -6.93 11.81
C THR A 148 -2.61 -5.59 11.20
N SER A 149 -1.56 -5.55 10.36
CA SER A 149 -1.08 -4.29 9.78
C SER A 149 -1.96 -3.79 8.64
N VAL A 150 -2.56 -4.70 7.87
CA VAL A 150 -3.41 -4.36 6.72
C VAL A 150 -4.90 -4.29 7.12
N GLY A 151 -5.25 -4.70 8.33
CA GLY A 151 -6.64 -4.74 8.82
C GLY A 151 -7.45 -5.92 8.29
N PHE A 152 -6.80 -7.01 7.86
CA PHE A 152 -7.49 -8.22 7.44
C PHE A 152 -8.00 -9.03 8.64
N CYS A 153 -9.15 -9.67 8.47
CA CYS A 153 -9.71 -10.59 9.46
C CYS A 153 -8.81 -11.83 9.61
N ALA A 154 -8.52 -12.20 10.86
CA ALA A 154 -7.64 -13.33 11.20
C ALA A 154 -8.18 -14.71 10.79
N ASP A 155 -9.48 -14.79 10.45
CA ASP A 155 -10.16 -16.04 10.11
C ASP A 155 -9.96 -16.44 8.64
N LEU A 156 -9.37 -15.57 7.83
CA LEU A 156 -9.09 -15.85 6.43
C LEU A 156 -7.86 -16.75 6.29
N SER A 157 -8.08 -17.96 5.77
CA SER A 157 -6.99 -18.87 5.40
C SER A 157 -6.08 -18.23 4.35
N ILE A 158 -4.79 -18.16 4.67
CA ILE A 158 -3.73 -17.66 3.77
C ILE A 158 -3.70 -18.45 2.46
N TRP A 159 -4.00 -19.75 2.53
CA TRP A 159 -3.97 -20.67 1.40
C TRP A 159 -5.21 -20.60 0.50
N GLY A 160 -6.23 -19.87 0.91
CA GLY A 160 -7.55 -19.92 0.28
C GLY A 160 -8.29 -21.23 0.54
N TRP A 161 -9.53 -21.29 0.08
CA TRP A 161 -10.37 -22.49 0.18
C TRP A 161 -9.93 -23.59 -0.80
N ASP A 162 -9.37 -23.19 -1.93
CA ASP A 162 -8.96 -24.08 -3.02
C ASP A 162 -7.55 -24.66 -2.84
N LYS A 163 -6.78 -24.17 -1.86
CA LYS A 163 -5.40 -24.59 -1.57
C LYS A 163 -4.50 -24.55 -2.82
N ARG A 164 -4.71 -23.59 -3.72
CA ARG A 164 -3.85 -23.41 -4.91
C ARG A 164 -2.80 -22.34 -4.71
N ARG A 165 -2.95 -21.51 -3.69
CA ARG A 165 -2.04 -20.39 -3.41
C ARG A 165 -0.67 -20.92 -2.99
N THR A 166 0.38 -20.35 -3.59
CA THR A 166 1.75 -20.59 -3.15
C THR A 166 2.32 -19.32 -2.56
N VAL A 167 2.99 -19.45 -1.42
CA VAL A 167 3.58 -18.32 -0.72
C VAL A 167 5.08 -18.35 -0.92
N TRP A 168 5.66 -17.21 -1.30
CA TRP A 168 7.09 -17.04 -1.41
C TRP A 168 7.60 -16.24 -0.21
N ALA A 169 8.52 -16.81 0.55
CA ALA A 169 9.08 -16.19 1.74
C ALA A 169 10.57 -15.93 1.56
N SER A 170 11.01 -14.72 1.92
CA SER A 170 12.42 -14.33 1.94
C SER A 170 12.95 -14.31 3.38
N ILE A 171 14.03 -15.03 3.62
CA ILE A 171 14.77 -15.01 4.88
C ILE A 171 16.08 -14.26 4.62
N ILE A 172 16.25 -13.11 5.26
CA ILE A 172 17.41 -12.25 5.07
C ILE A 172 18.41 -12.52 6.18
N ASN A 173 19.69 -12.53 5.81
CA ASN A 173 20.78 -12.57 6.77
C ASN A 173 21.22 -11.14 7.07
N GLU A 174 20.98 -10.69 8.30
CA GLU A 174 21.45 -9.38 8.73
C GLU A 174 22.88 -9.52 9.26
N VAL A 175 23.84 -9.19 8.39
CA VAL A 175 25.29 -9.37 8.59
C VAL A 175 25.78 -8.73 9.88
N LEU A 176 25.16 -7.64 10.33
CA LEU A 176 25.58 -6.90 11.52
C LEU A 176 25.39 -7.66 12.82
N ILE A 177 24.43 -8.60 12.89
CA ILE A 177 24.02 -9.24 14.14
C ILE A 177 24.13 -10.78 14.04
N ASN A 178 24.65 -11.34 12.93
CA ASN A 178 24.69 -12.78 12.66
C ASN A 178 23.34 -13.48 12.95
N SER A 179 22.25 -12.78 12.65
CA SER A 179 20.90 -13.23 12.94
C SER A 179 20.06 -13.26 11.66
N TYR A 180 19.19 -14.27 11.60
CA TYR A 180 18.33 -14.50 10.45
C TYR A 180 16.92 -14.07 10.80
N TYR A 181 16.30 -13.27 9.94
CA TYR A 181 14.93 -12.81 10.10
C TYR A 181 14.12 -13.14 8.85
N ILE A 182 12.83 -13.45 9.04
CA ILE A 182 11.89 -13.47 7.90
C ILE A 182 11.53 -12.02 7.63
N ARG A 183 11.91 -11.51 6.46
CA ARG A 183 11.47 -10.19 6.04
C ARG A 183 10.11 -10.35 5.38
N THR A 184 9.08 -9.93 6.08
CA THR A 184 7.68 -10.01 5.62
C THR A 184 7.31 -8.94 4.62
N TYR A 185 8.05 -7.82 4.56
CA TYR A 185 7.78 -6.74 3.62
C TYR A 185 7.90 -7.19 2.14
N ASP A 186 8.65 -8.26 1.87
CA ASP A 186 8.78 -8.88 0.54
C ASP A 186 7.99 -10.20 0.42
N LEU A 187 6.93 -10.38 1.21
CA LEU A 187 6.03 -11.52 1.05
C LEU A 187 5.21 -11.36 -0.23
N LEU A 188 5.78 -11.80 -1.35
CA LEU A 188 5.06 -11.93 -2.61
C LEU A 188 4.15 -13.16 -2.55
N ILE A 189 2.87 -12.92 -2.27
CA ILE A 189 1.82 -13.93 -2.45
C ILE A 189 1.51 -13.97 -3.95
N TYR A 190 2.08 -14.96 -4.64
CA TYR A 190 1.78 -15.18 -6.04
C TYR A 190 0.50 -16.01 -6.17
N PHE A 191 -0.49 -15.45 -6.86
CA PHE A 191 -1.67 -16.17 -7.31
C PHE A 191 -1.35 -16.72 -8.70
N GLU A 192 -1.25 -18.03 -8.86
CA GLU A 192 -1.30 -18.61 -10.21
C GLU A 192 -2.67 -18.22 -10.82
N PRO A 193 -2.70 -17.55 -11.98
CA PRO A 193 -3.97 -17.18 -12.59
C PRO A 193 -4.71 -18.45 -13.01
N LEU A 194 -6.00 -18.53 -12.67
CA LEU A 194 -6.94 -19.56 -13.14
C LEU A 194 -7.18 -19.41 -14.66
N ILE A 195 -6.15 -19.54 -15.50
CA ILE A 195 -6.34 -19.66 -16.96
C ILE A 195 -6.30 -21.15 -17.30
N ARG A 196 -7.36 -21.87 -16.92
CA ARG A 196 -7.80 -23.10 -17.60
C ARG A 196 -9.32 -23.22 -17.51
N SER A 197 -10.02 -22.22 -18.05
CA SER A 197 -11.30 -22.51 -18.69
C SER A 197 -11.00 -23.20 -20.01
N VAL A 198 -10.77 -24.53 -19.95
CA VAL A 198 -10.95 -25.37 -21.13
C VAL A 198 -12.45 -25.34 -21.39
N ILE A 199 -12.86 -24.42 -22.26
CA ILE A 199 -14.16 -24.49 -22.92
C ILE A 199 -14.08 -25.77 -23.76
N SER A 200 -14.55 -26.89 -23.18
CA SER A 200 -14.93 -28.06 -23.95
C SER A 200 -16.19 -27.67 -24.71
N LEU A 201 -16.00 -27.05 -25.88
CA LEU A 201 -17.04 -27.03 -26.90
C LEU A 201 -17.11 -28.46 -27.43
N ARG A 202 -17.99 -29.25 -26.82
CA ARG A 202 -18.57 -30.41 -27.47
C ARG A 202 -19.32 -29.90 -28.71
N LYS A 203 -18.84 -30.30 -29.89
CA LYS A 203 -19.69 -30.66 -31.03
C LYS A 203 -19.08 -31.91 -31.66
#